data_AF-A0A2S5Y6C9-F1
#
_entry.id   AF-A0A2S5Y6C9-F1
#
_cell.length_a   1.000
_cell.length_b   1.000
_cell.length_c   1.000
_cell.angle_alpha   90.00
_cell.angle_beta   90.00
_cell.angle_gamma   90.00
#
_symmetry.space_group_name_H-M   'P 1'
#
loop_
_entity.id
_entity.type
_entity.pdbx_description
1 polymer ?
#
loop_
_entity_poly.entity_id
_entity_poly.type
_entity_poly.pdbx_seq_one_letter_code
_entity_poly.pdbx_strand_id
1 'polypeptide(L)'
;MGISLLVLVIASALAIPLGYFIGHTGYGKGIVVPVVGALRALPTLGVLVLAAMSLGLGLGAPVIALVILAVPSILAGAYSGIEAINRGTVDAARSIGMTEWQILARVEILLGLPLLIGGLRSAMLQIIATATLADFIGAGGLGRYIFQGVKAGDYPQMLAGSFLVIVVTLLSEAVWAMLQRLAVPRGVVLGFSGDGSGRSHFGVSSFRRHFFKNIPVDGGK
;
A
#
# COMPACT_ATOMS: atom_id res chain seq x y z
N MET A 1 4.66 -16.84 10.37
CA MET A 1 4.01 -17.00 9.05
C MET A 1 2.50 -17.16 9.18
N GLY A 2 1.99 -18.13 9.96
CA GLY A 2 0.54 -18.36 10.12
C GLY A 2 -0.25 -17.11 10.55
N ILE A 3 0.21 -16.39 11.58
CA ILE A 3 -0.43 -15.14 12.04
C ILE A 3 -0.42 -14.07 10.94
N SER A 4 0.71 -13.90 10.24
CA SER A 4 0.85 -12.91 9.17
C SER A 4 -0.12 -13.15 8.01
N LEU A 5 -0.30 -14.41 7.61
CA LEU A 5 -1.27 -14.79 6.57
C LEU A 5 -2.70 -14.58 7.04
N LEU A 6 -3.02 -14.97 8.28
CA LEU A 6 -4.35 -14.75 8.86
C LEU A 6 -4.69 -13.26 8.90
N VAL A 7 -3.76 -12.42 9.37
CA VAL A 7 -3.91 -10.97 9.38
C VAL A 7 -4.14 -10.45 7.96
N LEU A 8 -3.33 -10.90 7.00
CA LEU A 8 -3.46 -10.46 5.61
C LEU A 8 -4.85 -10.82 5.06
N VAL A 9 -5.36 -12.02 5.32
CA VAL A 9 -6.68 -12.45 4.86
C VAL A 9 -7.78 -11.59 5.49
N ILE A 10 -7.74 -11.36 6.80
CA ILE A 10 -8.73 -10.53 7.50
C ILE A 10 -8.68 -9.09 6.98
N ALA A 11 -7.48 -8.50 6.88
CA ALA A 11 -7.31 -7.16 6.38
C ALA A 11 -7.76 -7.04 4.92
N SER A 12 -7.50 -8.05 4.08
CA SER A 12 -7.95 -8.09 2.69
C SER A 12 -9.47 -8.17 2.58
N ALA A 13 -10.10 -9.01 3.40
CA ALA A 13 -11.56 -9.16 3.42
C ALA A 13 -12.27 -7.86 3.79
N LEU A 14 -11.64 -6.98 4.57
CA LEU A 14 -12.18 -5.66 4.93
C LEU A 14 -11.80 -4.58 3.90
N ALA A 15 -10.52 -4.52 3.53
CA ALA A 15 -9.97 -3.42 2.75
C ALA A 15 -10.30 -3.52 1.25
N ILE A 16 -10.38 -4.72 0.67
CA ILE A 16 -10.65 -4.90 -0.76
C ILE A 16 -12.08 -4.46 -1.11
N PRO A 17 -13.13 -4.96 -0.44
CA PRO A 17 -14.50 -4.54 -0.76
C PRO A 17 -14.69 -3.04 -0.53
N LEU A 18 -14.13 -2.51 0.56
CA LEU A 18 -14.20 -1.08 0.87
C LEU A 18 -13.49 -0.25 -0.19
N GLY A 19 -12.29 -0.66 -0.62
CA GLY A 19 -11.49 0.05 -1.62
C GLY A 19 -12.14 0.05 -3.00
N TYR A 20 -12.71 -1.08 -3.40
CA TYR A 20 -13.43 -1.19 -4.65
C TYR A 20 -14.73 -0.39 -4.64
N PHE A 21 -15.48 -0.43 -3.54
CA PHE A 21 -16.70 0.36 -3.41
C PHE A 21 -16.45 1.88 -3.53
N ILE A 22 -15.41 2.37 -2.85
CA ILE A 22 -15.02 3.80 -2.88
C ILE A 22 -14.43 4.17 -4.24
N GLY A 23 -13.62 3.29 -4.83
CA GLY A 23 -13.02 3.48 -6.14
C GLY A 23 -14.06 3.61 -7.25
N HIS A 24 -15.03 2.69 -7.27
CA HIS A 24 -16.10 2.64 -8.28
C HIS A 24 -17.12 3.78 -8.13
N THR A 25 -17.64 3.97 -6.91
CA THR A 25 -18.73 4.95 -6.69
C THR A 25 -18.19 6.38 -6.61
N GLY A 26 -16.91 6.56 -6.30
CA GLY A 26 -16.31 7.85 -5.95
C GLY A 26 -16.87 8.49 -4.67
N TYR A 27 -17.85 7.84 -4.04
CA TYR A 27 -18.51 8.27 -2.82
C TYR A 27 -17.63 7.94 -1.60
N GLY A 28 -17.47 8.89 -0.69
CA GLY A 28 -16.66 8.69 0.52
C GLY A 28 -15.15 8.91 0.35
N LYS A 29 -14.64 9.25 -0.85
CA LYS A 29 -13.22 9.60 -1.08
C LYS A 29 -12.72 10.65 -0.08
N GLY A 30 -13.52 11.70 0.15
CA GLY A 30 -13.17 12.81 1.04
C GLY A 30 -13.10 12.45 2.53
N ILE A 31 -13.63 11.30 2.96
CA ILE A 31 -13.57 10.83 4.35
C ILE A 31 -12.55 9.70 4.48
N VAL A 32 -12.61 8.73 3.58
CA VAL A 32 -11.79 7.52 3.71
C VAL A 32 -10.32 7.79 3.41
N VAL A 33 -9.99 8.62 2.43
CA VAL A 33 -8.58 8.94 2.13
C VAL A 33 -7.90 9.63 3.32
N PRO A 34 -8.49 10.67 3.96
CA PRO A 34 -7.94 11.25 5.19
C PRO A 34 -7.85 10.25 6.35
N VAL A 35 -8.87 9.42 6.57
CA VAL A 35 -8.86 8.40 7.65
C VAL A 35 -7.73 7.41 7.44
N VAL A 36 -7.54 6.94 6.21
CA VAL A 36 -6.43 6.04 5.84
C VAL A 36 -5.08 6.73 6.01
N GLY A 37 -4.98 8.01 5.63
CA GLY A 37 -3.80 8.84 5.88
C GLY A 37 -3.48 8.96 7.37
N ALA A 38 -4.49 9.21 8.20
CA ALA A 38 -4.34 9.28 9.65
C ALA A 38 -3.91 7.93 10.26
N LEU A 39 -4.48 6.81 9.79
CA LEU A 39 -4.05 5.47 10.21
C LEU A 39 -2.59 5.19 9.87
N ARG A 40 -2.09 5.68 8.72
CA ARG A 40 -0.67 5.57 8.36
C ARG A 40 0.25 6.45 9.20
N ALA A 41 -0.27 7.55 9.74
CA ALA A 41 0.49 8.42 10.63
C ALA A 41 0.63 7.83 12.05
N LEU A 42 -0.11 6.77 12.38
CA LEU A 42 -0.02 6.14 13.69
C LEU A 42 1.36 5.49 13.91
N PRO A 43 2.02 5.75 15.05
CA PRO A 43 3.28 5.09 15.38
C PRO A 43 3.04 3.61 15.62
N THR A 44 3.73 2.77 14.84
CA THR A 44 3.50 1.32 14.78
C THR A 44 3.66 0.64 16.14
N LEU A 45 4.72 1.00 16.87
CA LEU A 45 4.96 0.52 18.24
C LEU A 45 3.88 1.00 19.22
N GLY A 46 3.42 2.25 19.07
CA GLY A 46 2.35 2.80 19.91
C GLY A 46 1.06 2.00 19.77
N VAL A 47 0.65 1.67 18.53
CA VAL A 47 -0.53 0.84 18.27
C VAL A 47 -0.40 -0.55 18.88
N LEU A 48 0.78 -1.19 18.75
CA LEU A 48 1.03 -2.50 19.36
C LEU A 48 0.92 -2.47 20.89
N VAL A 49 1.53 -1.47 21.54
CA VAL A 49 1.48 -1.32 22.99
C VAL A 49 0.06 -1.03 23.47
N LEU A 50 -0.66 -0.13 22.81
CA LEU A 50 -2.06 0.17 23.13
C LEU A 50 -2.97 -1.06 22.98
N ALA A 51 -2.77 -1.86 21.93
CA ALA A 51 -3.50 -3.10 21.75
C ALA A 51 -3.19 -4.10 22.88
N ALA A 52 -1.91 -4.24 23.27
CA ALA A 52 -1.51 -5.11 24.37
C ALA A 52 -2.10 -4.68 25.72
N MET A 53 -2.15 -3.37 25.99
CA MET A 53 -2.72 -2.83 27.22
C MET A 53 -4.24 -2.99 27.30
N SER A 54 -4.94 -2.84 26.17
CA SER A 54 -6.40 -2.91 26.13
C SER A 54 -6.96 -4.33 26.09
N LEU A 55 -6.30 -5.24 25.38
CA LEU A 55 -6.75 -6.63 25.19
C LEU A 55 -6.00 -7.65 26.04
N GLY A 56 -4.95 -7.21 26.76
CA GLY A 56 -4.07 -8.08 27.53
C GLY A 56 -2.97 -8.76 26.72
N LEU A 57 -2.13 -9.52 27.42
CA LEU A 57 -1.03 -10.28 26.81
C LEU A 57 -1.60 -11.52 26.08
N GLY A 58 -1.26 -11.68 24.81
CA GLY A 58 -1.71 -12.81 24.00
C GLY A 58 -1.67 -12.50 22.50
N LEU A 59 -2.13 -13.45 21.68
CA LEU A 59 -2.10 -13.32 20.22
C LEU A 59 -3.14 -12.34 19.66
N GLY A 60 -4.21 -12.03 20.42
CA GLY A 60 -5.29 -11.15 19.98
C GLY A 60 -4.86 -9.70 19.74
N ALA A 61 -4.09 -9.13 20.68
CA ALA A 61 -3.58 -7.76 20.58
C ALA A 61 -2.71 -7.51 19.33
N PRO A 62 -1.66 -8.33 19.06
CA PRO A 62 -0.90 -8.27 17.82
C PRO A 62 -1.76 -8.40 16.57
N VAL A 63 -2.71 -9.35 16.53
CA VAL A 63 -3.55 -9.57 15.34
C VAL A 63 -4.36 -8.32 15.02
N ILE A 64 -5.04 -7.74 16.01
CA ILE A 64 -5.87 -6.54 15.80
C ILE A 64 -5.01 -5.35 15.36
N ALA A 65 -3.89 -5.12 16.04
CA ALA A 65 -2.96 -4.04 15.68
C ALA A 65 -2.44 -4.21 14.25
N LEU A 66 -2.00 -5.41 13.87
CA LEU A 66 -1.49 -5.70 12.54
C LEU A 66 -2.57 -5.56 11.46
N VAL A 67 -3.82 -5.95 11.74
CA VAL A 67 -4.95 -5.73 10.81
C VAL A 67 -5.17 -4.24 10.57
N ILE A 68 -5.27 -3.44 11.65
CA ILE A 68 -5.47 -1.98 11.56
C ILE A 68 -4.35 -1.34 10.73
N LEU A 69 -3.11 -1.77 10.94
CA LEU A 69 -1.94 -1.23 10.25
C LEU A 69 -1.83 -1.71 8.79
N ALA A 70 -2.34 -2.90 8.46
CA ALA A 70 -2.29 -3.46 7.11
C ALA A 70 -3.40 -2.91 6.20
N VAL A 71 -4.58 -2.61 6.75
CA VAL A 71 -5.74 -2.08 6.00
C VAL A 71 -5.36 -0.90 5.09
N PRO A 72 -4.63 0.13 5.55
CA PRO A 72 -4.22 1.25 4.71
C PRO A 72 -3.52 0.85 3.41
N SER A 73 -2.58 -0.10 3.48
CA SER A 73 -1.76 -0.56 2.34
C SER A 73 -2.59 -1.31 1.31
N ILE A 74 -3.48 -2.20 1.76
CA ILE A 74 -4.38 -2.95 0.87
C ILE A 74 -5.44 -2.02 0.26
N LEU A 75 -6.03 -1.17 1.10
CA LEU A 75 -7.09 -0.24 0.69
C LEU A 75 -6.57 0.74 -0.36
N ALA A 76 -5.36 1.28 -0.18
CA ALA A 76 -4.73 2.14 -1.17
C ALA A 76 -4.48 1.43 -2.50
N GLY A 77 -4.03 0.16 -2.48
CA GLY A 77 -3.86 -0.62 -3.70
C GLY A 77 -5.17 -0.90 -4.44
N ALA A 78 -6.22 -1.27 -3.71
CA ALA A 78 -7.55 -1.51 -4.26
C ALA A 78 -8.16 -0.24 -4.88
N TYR A 79 -8.12 0.86 -4.12
CA TYR A 79 -8.66 2.16 -4.50
C TYR A 79 -7.90 2.76 -5.70
N SER A 80 -6.58 2.83 -5.63
CA SER A 80 -5.75 3.36 -6.72
C SER A 80 -5.86 2.49 -7.97
N GLY A 81 -6.09 1.18 -7.81
CA GLY A 81 -6.37 0.25 -8.90
C GLY A 81 -7.54 0.68 -9.79
N ILE A 82 -8.65 1.12 -9.19
CA ILE A 82 -9.81 1.60 -9.94
C ILE A 82 -9.59 3.03 -10.42
N GLU A 83 -9.04 3.91 -9.58
CA GLU A 83 -8.85 5.32 -9.92
C GLU A 83 -7.85 5.54 -11.06
N ALA A 84 -6.88 4.64 -11.23
CA ALA A 84 -5.90 4.71 -12.32
C ALA A 84 -6.51 4.41 -13.70
N ILE A 85 -7.74 3.90 -13.77
CA ILE A 85 -8.38 3.50 -15.03
C ILE A 85 -8.90 4.74 -15.77
N ASN A 86 -8.59 4.82 -17.07
CA ASN A 86 -9.06 5.92 -17.90
C ASN A 86 -10.60 5.90 -17.98
N ARG A 87 -11.23 7.05 -17.71
CA ARG A 87 -12.70 7.21 -17.77
C ARG A 87 -13.27 6.80 -19.13
N GLY A 88 -12.55 7.05 -20.22
CA GLY A 88 -12.96 6.61 -21.56
C GLY A 88 -13.05 5.10 -21.71
N THR A 89 -12.26 4.31 -20.96
CA THR A 89 -12.38 2.84 -20.94
C THR A 89 -13.68 2.41 -20.27
N VAL A 90 -14.06 3.07 -19.18
CA VAL A 90 -15.31 2.83 -18.45
C VAL A 90 -16.52 3.27 -19.28
N ASP A 91 -16.45 4.44 -19.90
CA ASP A 91 -17.51 4.95 -20.78
C ASP A 91 -17.70 4.08 -22.02
N ALA A 92 -16.62 3.54 -22.59
CA ALA A 92 -16.69 2.59 -23.69
C ALA A 92 -17.36 1.27 -23.26
N ALA A 93 -17.02 0.74 -22.09
CA ALA A 93 -17.68 -0.45 -21.52
C ALA A 93 -19.18 -0.20 -21.28
N ARG A 94 -19.56 0.99 -20.80
CA ARG A 94 -20.96 1.39 -20.66
C ARG A 94 -21.66 1.52 -22.01
N SER A 95 -20.98 2.03 -23.04
CA SER A 95 -21.53 2.23 -24.38
C SER A 95 -21.85 0.93 -25.12
N ILE A 96 -21.19 -0.18 -24.78
CA ILE A 96 -21.50 -1.51 -25.31
C ILE A 96 -22.57 -2.26 -24.49
N GLY A 97 -23.21 -1.58 -23.52
CA GLY A 97 -24.33 -2.11 -22.74
C GLY A 97 -23.94 -2.90 -21.49
N MET A 98 -22.70 -2.76 -20.99
CA MET A 98 -22.34 -3.40 -19.72
C MET A 98 -23.04 -2.72 -18.53
N THR A 99 -23.52 -3.52 -17.58
CA THR A 99 -24.03 -3.01 -16.30
C THR A 99 -22.89 -2.59 -15.39
N GLU A 100 -23.13 -1.72 -14.40
CA GLU A 100 -22.09 -1.27 -13.44
C GLU A 100 -21.39 -2.44 -12.73
N TRP A 101 -22.13 -3.50 -12.40
CA TRP A 101 -21.55 -4.73 -11.83
C TRP A 101 -20.63 -5.47 -12.81
N GLN A 102 -20.98 -5.49 -14.09
CA GLN A 102 -20.13 -6.08 -15.12
C GLN A 102 -18.87 -5.23 -15.36
N ILE A 103 -19.02 -3.90 -15.34
CA ILE A 103 -17.91 -2.95 -15.42
C ILE A 103 -16.95 -3.18 -14.25
N LEU A 104 -17.46 -3.19 -13.01
CA LEU A 104 -16.64 -3.43 -11.83
C LEU A 104 -15.91 -4.79 -11.90
N ALA A 105 -16.65 -5.87 -12.14
CA ALA A 105 -16.08 -7.23 -12.10
C ALA A 105 -15.16 -7.57 -13.27
N ARG A 106 -15.45 -7.10 -14.48
CA ARG A 106 -14.74 -7.52 -15.71
C ARG A 106 -13.76 -6.47 -16.24
N VAL A 107 -13.95 -5.20 -15.90
CA VAL A 107 -13.10 -4.11 -16.40
C VAL A 107 -12.28 -3.56 -15.24
N GLU A 108 -12.91 -3.03 -14.20
CA GLU A 108 -12.20 -2.30 -13.16
C GLU A 108 -11.32 -3.20 -12.29
N ILE A 109 -11.85 -4.32 -11.80
CA ILE A 109 -11.09 -5.27 -10.98
C ILE A 109 -9.94 -5.88 -11.78
N LEU A 110 -10.16 -6.19 -13.06
CA LEU A 110 -9.15 -6.83 -13.89
C LEU A 110 -8.00 -5.87 -14.27
N LEU A 111 -8.33 -4.62 -14.62
CA LEU A 111 -7.34 -3.59 -14.95
C LEU A 111 -6.63 -3.05 -13.70
N GLY A 112 -7.32 -3.02 -12.55
CA GLY A 112 -6.78 -2.57 -11.27
C GLY A 112 -6.00 -3.65 -10.50
N LEU A 113 -6.08 -4.91 -10.91
CA LEU A 113 -5.42 -6.05 -10.26
C LEU A 113 -3.92 -5.84 -10.01
N PRO A 114 -3.10 -5.30 -10.94
CA PRO A 114 -1.67 -5.07 -10.72
C PRO A 114 -1.40 -4.17 -9.50
N LEU A 115 -2.21 -3.12 -9.33
CA LEU A 115 -2.10 -2.17 -8.23
C LEU A 115 -2.61 -2.77 -6.91
N LEU A 116 -3.68 -3.57 -6.95
CA LEU A 116 -4.13 -4.33 -5.78
C LEU A 116 -3.03 -5.27 -5.27
N ILE A 117 -2.40 -6.04 -6.17
CA ILE A 117 -1.33 -6.96 -5.80
C ILE A 117 -0.12 -6.19 -5.22
N GLY A 118 0.18 -5.01 -5.76
CA GLY A 118 1.17 -4.09 -5.16
C GLY A 118 0.83 -3.68 -3.73
N GLY A 119 -0.45 -3.38 -3.46
CA GLY A 119 -0.96 -3.07 -2.13
C GLY A 119 -0.86 -4.27 -1.16
N LEU A 120 -1.24 -5.47 -1.61
CA LEU A 120 -1.14 -6.70 -0.84
C LEU A 120 0.30 -7.07 -0.49
N ARG A 121 1.23 -6.94 -1.46
CA ARG A 121 2.66 -7.13 -1.22
C ARG A 121 3.20 -6.16 -0.18
N SER A 122 2.90 -4.86 -0.33
CA SER A 122 3.29 -3.84 0.63
C SER A 122 2.74 -4.13 2.03
N ALA A 123 1.47 -4.54 2.12
CA ALA A 123 0.85 -4.94 3.38
C ALA A 123 1.54 -6.16 4.00
N MET A 124 1.86 -7.19 3.22
CA MET A 124 2.55 -8.38 3.74
C MET A 124 3.93 -8.05 4.29
N LEU A 125 4.74 -7.26 3.57
CA LEU A 125 6.06 -6.83 4.03
C LEU A 125 5.95 -6.06 5.35
N GLN A 126 4.98 -5.15 5.44
CA GLN A 126 4.71 -4.39 6.65
C GLN A 126 4.28 -5.31 7.81
N ILE A 127 3.39 -6.28 7.56
CA ILE A 127 2.94 -7.24 8.57
C ILE A 127 4.12 -8.07 9.09
N ILE A 128 5.00 -8.58 8.22
CA ILE A 128 6.15 -9.38 8.63
C ILE A 128 7.12 -8.55 9.49
N ALA A 129 7.44 -7.33 9.03
CA ALA A 129 8.32 -6.42 9.76
C ALA A 129 7.73 -6.07 11.14
N THR A 130 6.45 -5.74 11.18
CA THR A 130 5.76 -5.33 12.42
C THR A 130 5.50 -6.51 13.36
N ALA A 131 5.24 -7.72 12.84
CA ALA A 131 5.08 -8.91 13.65
C ALA A 131 6.35 -9.25 14.43
N THR A 132 7.53 -8.94 13.87
CA THR A 132 8.80 -9.03 14.60
C THR A 132 8.77 -8.13 15.82
N LEU A 133 8.33 -6.87 15.68
CA LEU A 133 8.14 -5.95 16.81
C LEU A 133 7.06 -6.42 17.78
N ALA A 134 6.00 -7.09 17.32
CA ALA A 134 4.98 -7.63 18.20
C ALA A 134 5.52 -8.73 19.13
N ASP A 135 6.61 -9.42 18.77
CA ASP A 135 7.25 -10.39 19.67
C ASP A 135 7.90 -9.73 20.89
N PHE A 136 8.20 -8.43 20.83
CA PHE A 136 8.64 -7.64 21.99
C PHE A 136 7.63 -7.68 23.14
N ILE A 137 6.34 -7.60 22.82
CA ILE A 137 5.22 -7.63 23.79
C ILE A 137 4.73 -9.06 24.09
N GLY A 138 5.48 -10.09 23.67
CA GLY A 138 5.19 -11.48 24.01
C GLY A 138 4.33 -12.25 23.01
N ALA A 139 4.25 -11.82 21.75
CA ALA A 139 3.45 -12.50 20.71
C ALA A 139 3.97 -13.90 20.28
N GLY A 140 5.19 -14.30 20.68
CA GLY A 140 5.64 -15.70 20.59
C GLY A 140 6.18 -16.18 19.23
N GLY A 141 6.64 -15.28 18.36
CA GLY A 141 7.19 -15.56 17.02
C GLY A 141 8.72 -15.67 16.93
N LEU A 142 9.25 -15.47 15.72
CA LEU A 142 10.70 -15.54 15.43
C LEU A 142 11.48 -14.33 15.96
N GLY A 143 10.81 -13.17 16.09
CA GLY A 143 11.38 -11.97 16.68
C GLY A 143 11.72 -12.13 18.15
N ARG A 144 11.16 -13.15 18.83
CA ARG A 144 11.52 -13.47 20.22
C ARG A 144 13.02 -13.66 20.42
N TYR A 145 13.70 -14.28 19.45
CA TYR A 145 15.13 -14.59 19.55
C TYR A 145 15.99 -13.33 19.43
N ILE A 146 15.52 -12.34 18.66
CA ILE A 146 16.15 -11.03 18.55
C ILE A 146 16.07 -10.32 19.90
N PHE A 147 14.87 -10.23 20.47
CA PHE A 147 14.67 -9.53 21.75
C PHE A 147 15.30 -10.25 22.95
N GLN A 148 15.37 -11.57 22.93
CA GLN A 148 16.10 -12.34 23.95
C GLN A 148 17.61 -12.06 23.87
N GLY A 149 18.21 -12.08 22.67
CA GLY A 149 19.62 -11.74 22.49
C GLY A 149 19.94 -10.32 22.96
N VAL A 150 19.09 -9.35 22.63
CA VAL A 150 19.22 -7.96 23.12
C VAL A 150 19.18 -7.90 24.65
N LYS A 151 18.22 -8.57 25.29
CA LYS A 151 18.08 -8.58 26.76
C LYS A 151 19.24 -9.28 27.46
N ALA A 152 19.79 -10.32 26.85
CA ALA A 152 20.89 -11.11 27.40
C ALA A 152 22.29 -10.51 27.09
N GLY A 153 22.37 -9.49 26.22
CA GLY A 153 23.65 -9.03 25.67
C GLY A 153 24.33 -10.04 24.74
N ASP A 154 23.60 -11.05 24.28
CA ASP A 154 24.09 -12.11 23.39
C ASP A 154 23.89 -11.69 21.92
N TYR A 155 24.89 -10.98 21.40
CA TYR A 155 24.91 -10.54 20.00
C TYR A 155 24.87 -11.70 18.99
N PRO A 156 25.59 -12.82 19.18
CA PRO A 156 25.42 -14.00 18.33
C PRO A 156 23.97 -14.47 18.21
N GLN A 157 23.24 -14.60 19.32
CA GLN A 157 21.83 -14.99 19.31
C GLN A 157 20.96 -13.94 18.60
N MET A 158 21.19 -12.66 18.87
CA MET A 158 20.48 -11.56 18.21
C MET A 158 20.66 -11.58 16.69
N LEU A 159 21.88 -11.80 16.22
CA LEU A 159 22.23 -11.88 14.80
C LEU A 159 21.61 -13.13 14.15
N ALA A 160 21.66 -14.28 14.80
CA ALA A 160 21.04 -15.50 14.31
C ALA A 160 19.51 -15.33 14.15
N GLY A 161 18.84 -14.75 15.15
CA GLY A 161 17.41 -14.44 15.08
C GLY A 161 17.08 -13.47 13.94
N SER A 162 17.88 -12.41 13.78
CA SER A 162 17.70 -11.42 12.71
C SER A 162 17.87 -12.03 11.33
N PHE A 163 18.89 -12.89 11.15
CA PHE A 163 19.14 -13.60 9.90
C PHE A 163 17.95 -14.49 9.50
N LEU A 164 17.37 -15.24 10.45
CA LEU A 164 16.17 -16.05 10.19
C LEU A 164 14.99 -15.19 9.72
N VAL A 165 14.75 -14.04 10.35
CA VAL A 165 13.69 -13.11 9.94
C VAL A 165 13.95 -12.56 8.54
N ILE A 166 15.20 -12.20 8.20
CA ILE A 166 15.59 -11.72 6.87
C ILE A 166 15.30 -12.80 5.82
N VAL A 167 15.75 -14.04 6.02
CA VAL A 167 15.53 -15.14 5.08
C VAL A 167 14.05 -15.34 4.82
N VAL A 168 13.22 -15.38 5.87
CA VAL A 168 11.77 -15.56 5.74
C VAL A 168 11.11 -14.39 5.01
N THR A 169 11.57 -13.16 5.26
CA THR A 169 11.07 -11.96 4.58
C THR A 169 11.42 -11.99 3.10
N LEU A 170 12.66 -12.33 2.74
CA LEU A 170 13.12 -12.44 1.36
C LEU A 170 12.39 -13.55 0.59
N LEU A 171 12.15 -14.70 1.23
CA LEU A 171 11.36 -15.78 0.63
C LEU A 171 9.91 -15.34 0.38
N SER A 172 9.29 -14.65 1.33
CA SER A 172 7.95 -14.10 1.15
C SER A 172 7.90 -13.09 0.01
N GLU A 173 8.91 -12.22 -0.07
CA GLU A 173 9.03 -11.22 -1.13
C GLU A 173 9.21 -11.87 -2.51
N ALA A 174 10.03 -12.93 -2.61
CA ALA A 174 10.20 -13.67 -3.85
C ALA A 174 8.89 -14.30 -4.34
N VAL A 175 8.08 -14.83 -3.42
CA VAL A 175 6.74 -15.37 -3.73
C VAL A 175 5.83 -14.27 -4.27
N TRP A 176 5.77 -13.11 -3.60
CA TRP A 176 4.96 -11.97 -4.08
C TRP A 176 5.43 -11.43 -5.42
N ALA A 177 6.74 -11.33 -5.64
CA ALA A 177 7.31 -10.91 -6.91
C ALA A 177 6.96 -11.88 -8.04
N MET A 178 6.95 -13.19 -7.77
CA MET A 178 6.53 -14.21 -8.74
C MET A 178 5.03 -14.12 -9.03
N LEU A 179 4.20 -13.97 -8.00
CA LEU A 179 2.75 -13.77 -8.15
C LEU A 179 2.43 -12.52 -8.98
N GLN A 180 3.15 -11.42 -8.77
CA GLN A 180 3.02 -10.20 -9.58
C GLN A 180 3.35 -10.46 -11.06
N ARG A 181 4.42 -11.19 -11.34
CA ARG A 181 4.83 -11.51 -12.72
C ARG A 181 3.84 -12.42 -13.43
N LEU A 182 3.19 -13.34 -12.71
CA LEU A 182 2.19 -14.25 -13.27
C LEU A 182 0.83 -13.57 -13.46
N ALA A 183 0.42 -12.74 -12.51
CA ALA A 183 -0.89 -12.08 -12.54
C ALA A 183 -0.94 -10.84 -13.45
N VAL A 184 0.22 -10.28 -13.83
CA VAL A 184 0.31 -9.11 -14.70
C VAL A 184 1.05 -9.47 -15.99
N PRO A 185 0.34 -9.91 -17.06
CA PRO A 185 0.92 -9.97 -18.39
C PRO A 185 1.38 -8.57 -18.83
N ARG A 186 2.54 -8.49 -19.48
CA ARG A 186 3.24 -7.24 -19.87
C ARG A 186 2.41 -6.21 -20.67
N GLY A 187 1.20 -6.55 -21.13
CA GLY A 187 0.32 -5.68 -21.92
C GLY A 187 -0.35 -4.55 -21.14
N VAL A 188 -0.58 -4.67 -19.82
CA VAL A 188 -1.28 -3.63 -19.03
C VAL A 188 -0.38 -2.44 -18.68
N VAL A 189 0.94 -2.64 -18.64
CA VAL A 189 1.92 -1.59 -18.31
C VAL A 189 2.07 -0.56 -19.44
N LEU A 190 1.84 -0.96 -20.70
CA LEU A 190 1.97 -0.07 -21.86
C LEU A 190 0.82 0.94 -22.00
N GLY A 191 -0.36 0.68 -21.40
CA GLY A 191 -1.50 1.61 -21.43
C GLY A 191 -1.28 2.89 -20.62
N PHE A 192 -0.37 2.87 -19.64
CA PHE A 192 -0.04 4.02 -18.80
C PHE A 192 1.03 4.94 -19.39
N SER A 193 1.80 4.48 -20.38
CA SER A 193 2.86 5.27 -21.02
C SER A 193 2.45 5.90 -22.35
N GLY A 194 1.25 5.59 -22.87
CA GLY A 194 0.84 5.94 -24.24
C GLY A 194 0.01 7.21 -24.42
N ASP A 195 -0.57 7.81 -23.37
CA ASP A 195 -1.55 8.90 -23.54
C ASP A 195 -1.01 10.28 -23.09
N GLY A 196 0.27 10.52 -23.38
CA GLY A 196 0.95 11.80 -23.13
C GLY A 196 1.35 12.58 -24.38
N SER A 197 1.23 12.00 -25.58
CA SER A 197 1.75 12.60 -26.82
C SER A 197 0.72 13.41 -27.62
N GLY A 198 -0.39 13.82 -27.00
CA GLY A 198 -1.54 14.38 -27.72
C GLY A 198 -1.79 15.88 -27.64
N ARG A 199 -1.24 16.64 -26.67
CA ARG A 199 -1.58 18.07 -26.51
C ARG A 199 -0.47 18.91 -25.84
N SER A 200 0.55 19.29 -26.61
CA SER A 200 1.40 20.45 -26.27
C SER A 200 1.48 21.42 -27.44
N HIS A 201 0.37 22.10 -27.72
CA HIS A 201 0.32 23.30 -28.54
C HIS A 201 -0.47 24.38 -27.80
N PHE A 202 0.01 24.79 -26.63
CA PHE A 202 -0.38 26.06 -26.01
C PHE A 202 0.87 26.79 -25.55
N GLY A 203 1.04 27.99 -26.12
CA GLY A 203 2.31 28.70 -26.23
C GLY A 203 2.85 29.22 -24.91
N VAL A 204 4.08 28.82 -24.60
CA VAL A 204 4.91 29.36 -23.49
C VAL A 204 5.79 30.53 -23.97
N SER A 205 5.53 31.09 -25.16
CA SER A 205 6.37 32.16 -25.74
C SER A 205 6.00 33.59 -25.31
N SER A 206 4.93 33.79 -24.55
CA SER A 206 4.45 35.14 -24.17
C SER A 206 4.93 35.61 -22.78
N PHE A 207 5.15 34.70 -21.83
CA PHE A 207 5.37 35.10 -20.43
C PHE A 207 6.80 35.58 -20.12
N ARG A 208 7.79 35.17 -20.92
CA ARG A 208 9.21 35.48 -20.65
C ARG A 208 9.64 36.90 -21.05
N ARG A 209 8.82 37.62 -21.84
CA ARG A 209 9.18 38.96 -22.33
C ARG A 209 8.82 40.11 -21.37
N HIS A 210 7.90 39.89 -20.43
CA HIS A 210 7.46 40.97 -19.53
C HIS A 210 8.27 41.05 -18.23
N PHE A 211 8.83 39.91 -17.77
CA PHE A 211 9.47 39.85 -16.45
C PHE A 211 10.92 40.36 -16.43
N PHE A 212 11.63 40.31 -17.56
CA PHE A 212 13.04 40.72 -17.63
C PHE A 212 13.27 42.19 -18.05
N LYS A 213 12.21 42.97 -18.28
CA LYS A 213 12.35 44.37 -18.72
C LYS A 213 12.61 45.35 -17.57
N ASN A 214 12.34 44.97 -16.32
CA ASN A 214 12.36 45.89 -15.16
C ASN A 214 13.41 45.54 -14.10
N ILE A 215 14.58 45.02 -14.50
CA ILE A 215 15.71 44.94 -13.57
C ILE A 215 16.57 46.19 -13.79
N PRO A 216 16.47 47.23 -12.94
CA PRO A 216 17.40 48.34 -12.95
C PRO A 216 18.79 47.82 -12.54
N VAL A 217 19.74 47.89 -13.46
CA VAL A 217 21.16 47.67 -13.18
C VAL A 217 21.69 48.97 -12.58
N ASP A 218 21.72 49.04 -11.25
CA ASP A 218 22.35 50.16 -10.54
C ASP A 218 23.88 50.08 -10.73
N GLY A 219 24.41 51.07 -11.44
CA GLY A 219 25.83 51.19 -11.75
C GLY A 219 26.56 51.86 -10.60
N GLY A 220 27.03 51.05 -9.65
CA GLY A 220 27.97 51.47 -8.61
C GLY A 220 29.37 51.75 -9.19
N LYS A 221 29.76 53.02 -9.15
CA LYS A 221 31.15 53.45 -9.02
C LYS A 221 31.57 53.38 -7.56
#